data_AF-A0A368GCZ1-F1
#
_entry.id   AF-A0A368GCZ1-F1
#
_cell.length_a   1.000
_cell.length_b   1.000
_cell.length_c   1.000
_cell.angle_alpha   90.00
_cell.angle_beta   90.00
_cell.angle_gamma   90.00
#
_symmetry.space_group_name_H-M   'P 1'
#
loop_
_entity.id
_entity.type
_entity.pdbx_description
1 polymer ?
#
loop_
_entity_poly.entity_id
_entity_poly.type
_entity_poly.pdbx_seq_one_letter_code
_entity_poly.pdbx_strand_id
1 'polypeptide(L)'
;MRPPLLLILILLVSVVNAGFFDFISKLTGGSSNSNSGSSSSSKKKAPVSDEKAKKYLQDFGYVAPSNTLNAAPGMSGDFSDVTSLFKRAITKFQEFAGLKKTGVLDEQTKQKMAEPRCGVTDVLAVTSGGAAFKWRKNRLTYSIENFSSDLPREDVRRAIREGYEVWAAVTPLEFEEVPAGSGADIKVGVIQKIESIA
;
A
#
# COMPACT_ATOMS: atom_id res chain seq x y z
N MET A 1 -17.74 16.09 -27.66
CA MET A 1 -18.03 14.73 -27.14
C MET A 1 -17.17 14.51 -25.91
N ARG A 2 -17.77 14.38 -24.72
CA ARG A 2 -17.05 14.21 -23.45
C ARG A 2 -16.79 12.70 -23.25
N PRO A 3 -15.55 12.24 -23.06
CA PRO A 3 -15.30 10.84 -22.75
C PRO A 3 -15.79 10.55 -21.31
N PRO A 4 -16.30 9.33 -21.04
CA PRO A 4 -16.81 8.99 -19.72
C PRO A 4 -15.66 8.81 -18.73
N LEU A 5 -15.70 9.58 -17.64
CA LEU A 5 -14.75 9.57 -16.51
C LEU A 5 -14.52 8.18 -15.89
N LEU A 6 -15.37 7.20 -16.18
CA LEU A 6 -15.26 5.82 -15.70
C LEU A 6 -14.06 5.06 -16.29
N LEU A 7 -13.60 5.41 -17.51
CA LEU A 7 -12.44 4.76 -18.15
C LEU A 7 -11.09 5.23 -17.60
N ILE A 8 -11.03 6.43 -17.02
CA ILE A 8 -9.80 6.97 -16.40
C ILE A 8 -9.60 6.37 -14.99
N LEU A 9 -10.69 6.03 -14.29
CA LEU A 9 -10.61 5.43 -12.96
C LEU A 9 -10.10 3.97 -12.99
N ILE A 10 -10.39 3.23 -14.06
CA ILE A 10 -9.91 1.84 -14.21
C ILE A 10 -8.40 1.79 -14.49
N LEU A 11 -7.84 2.82 -15.13
CA LEU A 11 -6.40 2.85 -15.41
C LEU A 11 -5.55 3.20 -14.19
N LEU A 12 -6.09 3.84 -13.14
CA LEU A 12 -5.29 4.13 -11.94
C LEU A 12 -5.17 2.96 -10.96
N VAL A 13 -6.05 1.95 -11.03
CA VAL A 13 -5.87 0.69 -10.27
C VAL A 13 -5.08 -0.35 -11.08
N SER A 14 -4.98 -0.17 -12.40
CA SER A 14 -4.28 -1.10 -13.31
C SER A 14 -2.86 -0.67 -13.69
N VAL A 15 -2.42 0.52 -13.30
CA VAL A 15 -1.05 1.01 -13.54
C VAL A 15 -0.30 1.19 -12.22
N VAL A 16 -0.37 0.17 -11.35
CA VAL A 16 0.87 -0.33 -10.75
C VAL A 16 1.50 -1.22 -11.82
N ASN A 17 2.10 -0.56 -12.83
CA ASN A 17 2.86 -1.27 -13.85
C ASN A 17 3.90 -2.12 -13.11
N ALA A 18 4.08 -3.37 -13.54
CA ALA A 18 5.11 -4.26 -12.98
C ALA A 18 6.49 -3.57 -12.91
N GLY A 19 6.71 -2.53 -13.73
CA GLY A 19 7.89 -1.66 -13.70
C GLY A 19 8.12 -0.85 -12.42
N PHE A 20 7.11 -0.46 -11.63
CA PHE A 20 7.37 0.29 -10.39
C PHE A 20 7.98 -0.60 -9.31
N PHE A 21 7.45 -1.82 -9.14
CA PHE A 21 8.04 -2.79 -8.21
C PHE A 21 9.33 -3.42 -8.76
N ASP A 22 9.49 -3.58 -10.08
CA ASP A 22 10.75 -4.01 -10.71
C ASP A 22 11.85 -2.95 -10.54
N PHE A 23 11.48 -1.66 -10.63
CA PHE A 23 12.36 -0.53 -10.33
C PHE A 23 12.82 -0.50 -8.87
N ILE A 24 11.90 -0.65 -7.91
CA ILE A 24 12.27 -0.77 -6.48
C ILE A 24 13.16 -2.00 -6.24
N SER A 25 12.89 -3.13 -6.90
CA SER A 25 13.73 -4.34 -6.79
C SER A 25 15.16 -4.11 -7.31
N LYS A 26 15.33 -3.35 -8.40
CA LYS A 26 16.64 -2.99 -8.94
C LYS A 26 17.40 -1.99 -8.08
N LEU A 27 16.73 -1.06 -7.39
CA LEU A 27 17.39 -0.12 -6.48
C LEU A 27 17.93 -0.79 -5.22
N THR A 28 17.36 -1.92 -4.81
CA THR A 28 17.86 -2.73 -3.68
C THR A 28 18.92 -3.77 -4.11
N GLY A 29 19.16 -3.94 -5.41
CA GLY A 29 20.08 -4.92 -5.98
C GLY A 29 21.25 -4.24 -6.67
N GLY A 30 22.39 -4.18 -5.98
CA GLY A 30 23.64 -3.62 -6.50
C GLY A 30 24.01 -4.14 -7.89
N SER A 31 24.52 -3.22 -8.71
CA SER A 31 25.09 -3.43 -10.03
C SER A 31 25.92 -4.72 -10.13
N SER A 32 25.56 -5.63 -11.05
CA SER A 32 26.46 -6.63 -11.61
C SER A 32 25.95 -7.19 -12.94
N ASN A 33 26.93 -7.56 -13.75
CA ASN A 33 26.97 -7.72 -15.19
C ASN A 33 26.17 -8.90 -15.76
N SER A 34 25.90 -8.85 -17.06
CA SER A 34 25.19 -9.83 -17.91
C SER A 34 25.66 -11.29 -17.78
N ASN A 35 24.75 -12.25 -17.55
CA ASN A 35 24.42 -13.35 -18.49
C ASN A 35 23.36 -14.34 -17.93
N SER A 36 22.61 -14.93 -18.87
CA SER A 36 21.92 -16.23 -18.82
C SER A 36 20.70 -16.40 -17.89
N GLY A 37 19.63 -16.92 -18.49
CA GLY A 37 18.31 -17.05 -17.90
C GLY A 37 18.25 -17.94 -16.66
N SER A 38 17.34 -17.57 -15.76
CA SER A 38 16.76 -18.49 -14.80
C SER A 38 15.34 -18.05 -14.48
N SER A 39 14.43 -18.99 -14.67
CA SER A 39 13.03 -18.95 -14.25
C SER A 39 12.89 -18.39 -12.84
N SER A 40 12.15 -17.27 -12.71
CA SER A 40 11.79 -16.65 -11.44
C SER A 40 10.86 -17.56 -10.63
N SER A 41 11.44 -18.49 -9.87
CA SER A 41 10.73 -19.22 -8.82
C SER A 41 10.56 -18.28 -7.63
N SER A 42 9.44 -17.54 -7.62
CA SER A 42 8.98 -16.78 -6.47
C SER A 42 8.91 -17.73 -5.26
N LYS A 43 9.86 -17.62 -4.32
CA LYS A 43 9.79 -18.35 -3.05
C LYS A 43 8.50 -17.93 -2.36
N LYS A 44 7.48 -18.80 -2.38
CA LYS A 44 6.21 -18.58 -1.67
C LYS A 44 6.52 -18.41 -0.18
N LYS A 45 6.18 -17.25 0.40
CA LYS A 45 6.25 -17.07 1.85
C LYS A 45 5.26 -18.00 2.53
N ALA A 46 5.63 -18.48 3.71
CA ALA A 46 4.75 -19.28 4.54
C ALA A 46 3.45 -18.51 4.83
N PRO A 47 2.30 -19.20 4.91
CA PRO A 47 1.02 -18.59 5.26
C PRO A 47 1.09 -17.92 6.63
N VAL A 48 0.36 -16.82 6.79
CA VAL A 48 0.23 -16.15 8.10
C VAL A 48 -0.61 -16.99 9.08
N SER A 49 -0.36 -16.83 10.38
CA SER A 49 -1.22 -17.41 11.42
C SER A 49 -2.58 -16.70 11.47
N ASP A 50 -3.57 -17.31 12.13
CA ASP A 50 -4.91 -16.75 12.26
C ASP A 50 -4.90 -15.41 13.01
N GLU A 51 -4.05 -15.26 14.02
CA GLU A 51 -3.88 -14.02 14.80
C GLU A 51 -3.31 -12.92 13.90
N LYS A 52 -2.31 -13.26 13.08
CA LYS A 52 -1.72 -12.32 12.12
C LYS A 52 -2.72 -11.92 11.04
N ALA A 53 -3.56 -12.84 10.57
CA ALA A 53 -4.62 -12.54 9.62
C ALA A 53 -5.70 -11.63 10.22
N LYS A 54 -6.10 -11.85 11.48
CA LYS A 54 -7.04 -10.96 12.18
C LYS A 54 -6.47 -9.55 12.31
N LYS A 55 -5.22 -9.43 12.74
CA LYS A 55 -4.52 -8.16 12.84
C LYS A 55 -4.40 -7.47 11.47
N TYR A 56 -4.08 -8.23 10.42
CA TYR A 56 -4.04 -7.72 9.05
C TYR A 56 -5.36 -7.06 8.64
N LEU A 57 -6.49 -7.74 8.89
CA LEU A 57 -7.80 -7.20 8.53
C LEU A 57 -8.13 -5.90 9.30
N GLN A 58 -7.61 -5.74 10.52
CA GLN A 58 -7.73 -4.48 11.27
C GLN A 58 -6.81 -3.39 10.69
N ASP A 59 -5.53 -3.70 10.50
CA ASP A 59 -4.51 -2.76 10.03
C ASP A 59 -4.87 -2.16 8.65
N PHE A 60 -5.56 -2.92 7.79
CA PHE A 60 -6.00 -2.48 6.46
C PHE A 60 -7.47 -2.02 6.38
N GLY A 61 -8.17 -1.93 7.52
CA GLY A 61 -9.49 -1.31 7.63
C GLY A 61 -10.67 -2.20 7.22
N TYR A 62 -10.49 -3.51 7.11
CA TYR A 62 -11.57 -4.46 6.84
C TYR A 62 -12.42 -4.77 8.08
N VAL A 63 -11.85 -4.58 9.28
CA VAL A 63 -12.51 -4.76 10.58
C VAL A 63 -12.17 -3.57 11.46
N ALA A 64 -13.14 -3.05 12.22
CA ALA A 64 -12.89 -1.99 13.18
C ALA A 64 -11.95 -2.48 14.31
N PRO A 65 -11.04 -1.63 14.83
CA PRO A 65 -10.25 -1.98 15.99
C PRO A 65 -11.17 -2.38 17.14
N SER A 66 -10.81 -3.45 17.85
CA SER A 66 -11.60 -4.12 18.89
C SER A 66 -12.13 -3.24 20.04
N ASN A 67 -11.73 -1.97 20.13
CA ASN A 67 -12.28 -1.02 21.09
C ASN A 67 -13.72 -0.57 20.78
N THR A 68 -14.24 -0.80 19.57
CA THR A 68 -15.67 -0.59 19.26
C THR A 68 -16.53 -1.84 19.49
N LEU A 69 -15.92 -2.96 19.90
CA LEU A 69 -16.61 -4.21 20.28
C LEU A 69 -16.74 -4.36 21.81
N ASN A 70 -16.11 -3.48 22.59
CA ASN A 70 -16.52 -3.29 23.98
C ASN A 70 -17.86 -2.56 23.95
N ALA A 71 -18.91 -3.37 23.80
CA ALA A 71 -20.29 -2.98 23.90
C ALA A 71 -20.50 -2.05 25.09
N ALA A 72 -21.38 -1.06 24.91
CA ALA A 72 -22.01 -0.39 26.05
C ALA A 72 -22.48 -1.44 27.07
N PRO A 73 -22.38 -1.20 28.39
CA PRO A 73 -22.74 -2.19 29.39
C PRO A 73 -24.19 -2.63 29.19
N GLY A 74 -24.41 -3.90 28.81
CA GLY A 74 -25.76 -4.47 28.65
C GLY A 74 -26.08 -5.13 27.31
N MET A 75 -25.21 -5.05 26.29
CA MET A 75 -25.38 -5.86 25.07
C MET A 75 -24.53 -7.13 25.15
N SER A 76 -25.19 -8.28 25.36
CA SER A 76 -24.61 -9.59 25.10
C SER A 76 -24.28 -9.68 23.59
N GLY A 77 -23.01 -9.48 23.23
CA GLY A 77 -22.58 -9.60 21.85
C GLY A 77 -22.86 -11.01 21.34
N ASP A 78 -23.77 -11.13 20.38
CA ASP A 78 -24.07 -12.40 19.73
C ASP A 78 -22.81 -12.89 19.00
N PHE A 79 -22.35 -14.08 19.35
CA PHE A 79 -21.20 -14.72 18.71
C PHE A 79 -21.40 -14.90 17.19
N SER A 80 -22.66 -14.97 16.75
CA SER A 80 -23.03 -15.05 15.33
C SER A 80 -22.66 -13.77 14.55
N ASP A 81 -22.76 -12.60 15.18
CA ASP A 81 -22.45 -11.30 14.58
C ASP A 81 -20.95 -11.12 14.35
N VAL A 82 -20.12 -11.58 15.30
CA VAL A 82 -18.65 -11.53 15.15
C VAL A 82 -18.19 -12.44 14.01
N THR A 83 -18.76 -13.64 13.92
CA THR A 83 -18.41 -14.60 12.86
C THR A 83 -18.81 -14.07 11.47
N SER A 84 -20.00 -13.48 11.36
CA SER A 84 -20.48 -12.90 10.10
C SER A 84 -19.65 -11.69 9.66
N LEU A 85 -19.21 -10.85 10.62
CA LEU A 85 -18.32 -9.72 10.37
C LEU A 85 -16.97 -10.17 9.79
N PHE A 86 -16.33 -11.18 10.40
CA PHE A 86 -15.06 -11.70 9.92
C PHE A 86 -15.17 -12.32 8.52
N LYS A 87 -16.23 -13.08 8.27
CA LYS A 87 -16.50 -13.64 6.93
C LYS A 87 -16.61 -12.54 5.87
N ARG A 88 -17.31 -11.46 6.18
CA ARG A 88 -17.45 -10.30 5.28
C ARG A 88 -16.11 -9.60 5.04
N ALA A 89 -15.32 -9.41 6.09
CA ALA A 89 -13.98 -8.82 5.99
C ALA A 89 -13.05 -9.64 5.09
N ILE A 90 -13.00 -10.97 5.28
CA ILE A 90 -12.22 -11.89 4.44
C ILE A 90 -12.69 -11.83 2.99
N THR A 91 -14.01 -11.85 2.77
CA THR A 91 -14.60 -11.75 1.42
C THR A 91 -14.16 -10.47 0.72
N LYS A 92 -14.14 -9.34 1.44
CA LYS A 92 -13.71 -8.05 0.91
C LYS A 92 -12.21 -8.01 0.60
N PHE A 93 -11.39 -8.58 1.46
CA PHE A 93 -9.96 -8.73 1.18
C PHE A 93 -9.72 -9.60 -0.06
N GLN A 94 -10.40 -10.74 -0.16
CA GLN A 94 -10.28 -11.63 -1.32
C GLN A 94 -10.68 -10.93 -2.61
N GLU A 95 -11.77 -10.15 -2.59
CA GLU A 95 -12.18 -9.30 -3.71
C GLU A 95 -11.08 -8.30 -4.11
N PHE A 96 -10.52 -7.58 -3.13
CA PHE A 96 -9.45 -6.61 -3.36
C PHE A 96 -8.16 -7.26 -3.90
N ALA A 97 -7.79 -8.43 -3.36
CA ALA A 97 -6.59 -9.16 -3.71
C ALA A 97 -6.72 -10.00 -5.00
N GLY A 98 -7.87 -9.96 -5.68
CA GLY A 98 -8.14 -10.76 -6.88
C GLY A 98 -8.25 -12.27 -6.62
N LEU A 99 -8.58 -12.67 -5.41
CA LEU A 99 -8.82 -14.06 -5.01
C LEU A 99 -10.29 -14.46 -5.18
N LYS A 100 -10.56 -15.77 -5.11
CA LYS A 100 -11.93 -16.27 -5.04
C LYS A 100 -12.57 -15.82 -3.71
N LYS A 101 -13.76 -15.23 -3.80
CA LYS A 101 -14.54 -14.70 -2.66
C LYS A 101 -15.19 -15.80 -1.83
N THR A 102 -14.39 -16.65 -1.18
CA THR A 102 -14.86 -17.76 -0.35
C THR A 102 -15.38 -17.30 1.01
N GLY A 103 -14.89 -16.16 1.51
CA GLY A 103 -15.13 -15.66 2.86
C GLY A 103 -14.47 -16.52 3.95
N VAL A 104 -13.61 -17.46 3.57
CA VAL A 104 -12.89 -18.37 4.45
C VAL A 104 -11.43 -17.99 4.44
N LEU A 105 -10.79 -18.03 5.61
CA LEU A 105 -9.35 -17.80 5.75
C LEU A 105 -8.57 -19.05 5.29
N ASP A 106 -8.65 -19.34 4.00
CA ASP A 106 -7.95 -20.46 3.37
C ASP A 106 -6.45 -20.19 3.19
N GLU A 107 -5.71 -21.24 2.89
CA GLU A 107 -4.27 -21.22 2.75
C GLU A 107 -3.79 -20.20 1.70
N GLN A 108 -4.52 -20.09 0.59
CA GLN A 108 -4.21 -19.13 -0.47
C GLN A 108 -4.39 -17.68 0.02
N THR A 109 -5.46 -17.41 0.76
CA THR A 109 -5.73 -16.12 1.40
C THR A 109 -4.62 -15.76 2.39
N LYS A 110 -4.19 -16.72 3.23
CA LYS A 110 -3.11 -16.52 4.20
C LYS A 110 -1.75 -16.29 3.55
N GLN A 111 -1.45 -17.00 2.46
CA GLN A 111 -0.23 -16.76 1.69
C GLN A 111 -0.25 -15.37 1.07
N LYS A 112 -1.39 -14.94 0.53
CA LYS A 112 -1.54 -13.60 -0.04
C LYS A 112 -1.38 -12.50 1.01
N MET A 113 -1.87 -12.71 2.23
CA MET A 113 -1.66 -11.80 3.36
C MET A 113 -0.19 -11.73 3.83
N ALA A 114 0.65 -12.71 3.48
CA ALA A 114 2.08 -12.73 3.83
C ALA A 114 2.96 -11.90 2.87
N GLU A 115 2.42 -11.50 1.72
CA GLU A 115 3.14 -10.72 0.71
C GLU A 115 3.39 -9.27 1.21
N PRO A 116 4.59 -8.71 1.01
CA PRO A 116 4.84 -7.29 1.29
C PRO A 116 3.88 -6.39 0.51
N ARG A 117 3.37 -5.34 1.16
CA ARG A 117 2.39 -4.43 0.57
C ARG A 117 2.53 -3.01 1.13
N CYS A 118 1.86 -2.06 0.50
CA CYS A 118 1.71 -0.71 1.02
C CYS A 118 0.94 -0.72 2.34
N GLY A 119 1.34 0.14 3.28
CA GLY A 119 0.70 0.31 4.60
C GLY A 119 -0.58 1.15 4.59
N VAL A 120 -1.01 1.66 3.42
CA VAL A 120 -2.27 2.39 3.27
C VAL A 120 -3.44 1.41 3.36
N THR A 121 -4.49 1.80 4.09
CA THR A 121 -5.72 1.02 4.24
C THR A 121 -6.47 0.84 2.91
N ASP A 122 -7.09 -0.31 2.70
CA ASP A 122 -7.78 -0.64 1.45
C ASP A 122 -9.15 0.02 1.33
N VAL A 123 -9.83 0.23 2.47
CA VAL A 123 -11.24 0.65 2.50
C VAL A 123 -11.42 2.17 2.37
N LEU A 124 -10.46 2.98 2.85
CA LEU A 124 -10.49 4.45 2.70
C LEU A 124 -10.24 4.93 1.26
N ALA A 125 -9.54 4.13 0.45
CA ALA A 125 -9.32 4.45 -0.95
C ALA A 125 -10.63 4.47 -1.78
N VAL A 126 -11.67 3.79 -1.30
CA VAL A 126 -12.93 3.57 -2.04
C VAL A 126 -14.04 4.54 -1.61
N THR A 127 -14.10 4.95 -0.34
CA THR A 127 -15.27 5.68 0.21
C THR A 127 -15.29 7.17 -0.07
N SER A 128 -14.15 7.82 -0.34
CA SER A 128 -14.07 9.29 -0.46
C SER A 128 -14.04 9.82 -1.90
N GLY A 129 -14.25 8.95 -2.90
CA GLY A 129 -14.49 9.35 -4.29
C GLY A 129 -13.48 10.33 -4.87
N GLY A 130 -12.18 10.20 -4.57
CA GLY A 130 -11.03 10.91 -5.19
C GLY A 130 -10.98 12.45 -5.10
N ALA A 131 -12.12 13.13 -5.06
CA ALA A 131 -12.24 14.58 -5.13
C ALA A 131 -11.93 15.28 -3.81
N ALA A 132 -12.11 14.58 -2.68
CA ALA A 132 -11.81 15.11 -1.35
C ALA A 132 -10.30 15.38 -1.12
N PHE A 133 -9.41 14.75 -1.91
CA PHE A 133 -7.96 14.81 -1.72
C PHE A 133 -7.19 15.41 -2.91
N LYS A 134 -7.87 16.18 -3.78
CA LYS A 134 -7.23 16.80 -4.95
C LYS A 134 -6.47 18.08 -4.58
N TRP A 135 -5.20 18.17 -5.00
CA TRP A 135 -4.42 19.40 -4.91
C TRP A 135 -5.06 20.56 -5.69
N ARG A 136 -5.09 21.74 -5.08
CA ARG A 136 -5.64 22.97 -5.68
C ARG A 136 -4.65 23.70 -6.60
N LYS A 137 -3.42 23.22 -6.65
CA LYS A 137 -2.32 23.75 -7.47
C LYS A 137 -1.63 22.59 -8.19
N ASN A 138 -0.97 22.92 -9.29
CA ASN A 138 -0.26 21.95 -10.13
C ASN A 138 1.21 21.81 -9.73
N ARG A 139 1.85 22.91 -9.33
CA ARG A 139 3.24 22.91 -8.87
C ARG A 139 3.29 22.53 -7.39
N LEU A 140 3.78 21.33 -7.11
CA LEU A 140 3.93 20.75 -5.78
C LEU A 140 5.41 20.72 -5.41
N THR A 141 5.73 21.12 -4.19
CA THR A 141 7.07 20.99 -3.64
C THR A 141 7.18 19.75 -2.77
N TYR A 142 8.31 19.08 -2.82
CA TYR A 142 8.62 17.98 -1.90
C TYR A 142 9.95 18.20 -1.20
N SER A 143 10.08 17.73 0.02
CA SER A 143 11.33 17.73 0.78
C SER A 143 11.66 16.33 1.29
N ILE A 144 12.95 16.01 1.33
CA ILE A 144 13.45 14.77 1.94
C ILE A 144 13.94 15.10 3.34
N GLU A 145 13.18 14.71 4.36
CA GLU A 145 13.43 15.06 5.75
C GLU A 145 14.56 14.22 6.37
N ASN A 146 14.68 12.96 5.95
CA ASN A 146 15.75 12.07 6.36
C ASN A 146 16.02 10.99 5.31
N PHE A 147 17.19 10.36 5.41
CA PHE A 147 17.66 9.30 4.52
C PHE A 147 17.90 8.02 5.31
N SER A 148 17.72 6.86 4.67
CA SER A 148 18.16 5.59 5.25
C SER A 148 19.69 5.50 5.27
N SER A 149 20.26 4.84 6.27
CA SER A 149 21.68 4.46 6.31
C SER A 149 22.04 3.41 5.25
N ASP A 150 21.04 2.64 4.79
CA ASP A 150 21.26 1.46 3.95
C ASP A 150 21.41 1.80 2.47
N LEU A 151 21.08 3.03 2.07
CA LEU A 151 21.08 3.48 0.68
C LEU A 151 21.82 4.81 0.51
N PRO A 152 22.59 4.98 -0.58
CA PRO A 152 23.18 6.26 -0.92
C PRO A 152 22.11 7.35 -1.11
N ARG A 153 22.38 8.56 -0.59
CA ARG A 153 21.42 9.68 -0.65
C ARG A 153 21.02 10.05 -2.08
N GLU A 154 21.96 9.98 -3.01
CA GLU A 154 21.71 10.26 -4.44
C GLU A 154 20.78 9.22 -5.08
N ASP A 155 20.89 7.96 -4.68
CA ASP A 155 19.99 6.91 -5.17
C ASP A 155 18.57 7.12 -4.63
N VAL A 156 18.43 7.52 -3.36
CA VAL A 156 17.14 7.89 -2.76
C VAL A 156 16.51 9.09 -3.50
N ARG A 157 17.29 10.15 -3.73
CA ARG A 157 16.83 11.33 -4.49
C ARG A 157 16.38 10.97 -5.89
N ARG A 158 17.19 10.19 -6.60
CA ARG A 158 16.87 9.72 -7.96
C ARG A 158 15.58 8.91 -7.97
N ALA A 159 15.44 7.96 -7.04
CA ALA A 159 14.25 7.12 -6.94
C ALA A 159 12.97 7.93 -6.68
N ILE A 160 13.04 8.93 -5.79
CA ILE A 160 11.91 9.81 -5.49
C ILE A 160 11.56 10.66 -6.71
N ARG A 161 12.55 11.26 -7.37
CA ARG A 161 12.36 12.06 -8.59
C ARG A 161 11.69 11.26 -9.69
N GLU A 162 12.22 10.09 -10.02
CA GLU A 162 11.66 9.21 -11.05
C GLU A 162 10.23 8.77 -10.68
N GLY A 163 9.95 8.52 -9.40
CA GLY A 163 8.59 8.27 -8.91
C GLY A 163 7.62 9.42 -9.19
N TYR A 164 8.05 10.67 -9.01
CA TYR A 164 7.25 11.85 -9.34
C TYR A 164 7.11 12.06 -10.86
N GLU A 165 8.14 11.76 -11.65
CA GLU A 165 8.11 11.86 -13.11
C GLU A 165 7.04 10.95 -13.73
N VAL A 166 6.81 9.75 -13.16
CA VAL A 166 5.74 8.85 -13.60
C VAL A 166 4.37 9.53 -13.50
N TRP A 167 4.12 10.30 -12.45
CA TRP A 167 2.86 11.05 -12.28
C TRP A 167 2.81 12.29 -13.16
N ALA A 168 3.92 13.04 -13.27
CA ALA A 168 4.01 14.22 -14.11
C ALA A 168 3.81 13.90 -15.60
N ALA A 169 4.22 12.71 -16.05
CA ALA A 169 4.07 12.28 -17.44
C ALA A 169 2.60 12.16 -17.90
N VAL A 170 1.66 11.97 -16.98
CA VAL A 170 0.24 11.73 -17.29
C VAL A 170 -0.71 12.71 -16.59
N THR A 171 -0.19 13.74 -15.93
CA THR A 171 -0.98 14.77 -15.25
C THR A 171 -0.39 16.17 -15.48
N PRO A 172 -1.14 17.25 -15.25
CA PRO A 172 -0.58 18.60 -15.26
C PRO A 172 0.30 18.93 -14.04
N LEU A 173 0.61 17.96 -13.17
CA LEU A 173 1.37 18.20 -11.94
C LEU A 173 2.85 18.36 -12.24
N GLU A 174 3.49 19.29 -11.54
CA GLU A 174 4.93 19.52 -11.56
C GLU A 174 5.47 19.31 -10.14
N PHE A 175 6.64 18.70 -10.01
CA PHE A 175 7.26 18.39 -8.72
C PHE A 175 8.64 19.03 -8.62
N GLU A 176 8.90 19.70 -7.50
CA GLU A 176 10.18 20.37 -7.22
C GLU A 176 10.73 19.98 -5.84
N GLU A 177 11.98 19.54 -5.78
CA GLU A 177 12.68 19.30 -4.52
C GLU A 177 13.06 20.62 -3.86
N VAL A 178 12.69 20.79 -2.59
CA VAL A 178 13.10 21.93 -1.75
C VAL A 178 13.83 21.45 -0.49
N PRO A 179 14.67 22.29 0.14
CA PRO A 179 15.37 21.90 1.36
C PRO A 179 14.42 21.46 2.49
N ALA A 180 14.83 20.47 3.28
CA ALA A 180 14.10 20.02 4.47
C ALA A 180 13.78 21.19 5.42
N GLY A 181 12.62 21.13 6.07
CA GLY A 181 12.15 22.21 6.95
C GLY A 181 11.58 23.45 6.24
N SER A 182 11.63 23.55 4.90
CA SER A 182 11.11 24.71 4.14
C SER A 182 9.59 24.76 3.99
N GLY A 183 8.84 23.86 4.64
CA GLY A 183 7.38 23.81 4.55
C GLY A 183 6.85 23.27 3.21
N ALA A 184 7.49 22.24 2.65
CA ALA A 184 7.06 21.60 1.40
C ALA A 184 5.63 21.01 1.48
N ASP A 185 4.96 20.89 0.34
CA ASP A 185 3.63 20.27 0.23
C ASP A 185 3.66 18.79 0.60
N ILE A 186 4.74 18.10 0.21
CA ILE A 186 4.95 16.67 0.45
C ILE A 186 6.26 16.48 1.21
N LYS A 187 6.19 15.88 2.40
CA LYS A 187 7.37 15.56 3.20
C LYS A 187 7.66 14.08 3.10
N VAL A 188 8.81 13.73 2.54
CA VAL A 188 9.27 12.35 2.38
C VAL A 188 10.25 12.03 3.49
N GLY A 189 9.99 10.96 4.23
CA GLY A 189 10.88 10.48 5.27
C GLY A 189 10.86 8.97 5.37
N VAL A 190 11.98 8.42 5.83
CA VAL A 190 12.14 7.00 6.12
C VAL A 190 11.86 6.77 7.60
N ILE A 191 10.91 5.89 7.90
CA ILE A 191 10.68 5.41 9.26
C ILE A 191 11.44 4.10 9.41
N GLN A 192 12.49 4.12 10.23
CA GLN A 192 13.15 2.89 10.66
C GLN A 192 12.33 2.28 11.80
N LYS A 193 11.97 1.01 11.65
CA LYS A 193 11.35 0.27 12.74
C LYS A 193 12.43 0.11 13.81
N ILE A 194 12.24 0.75 14.96
CA ILE A 194 13.05 0.45 16.15
C ILE A 194 12.69 -0.98 16.52
N GLU A 195 13.52 -1.94 16.15
CA GLU A 195 13.48 -3.25 16.78
C GLU A 195 13.88 -3.01 18.23
N SER A 196 12.90 -3.00 19.14
CA SER A 196 13.22 -3.00 20.56
C SER A 196 14.02 -4.27 20.81
N ILE A 197 15.30 -4.09 21.10
CA ILE A 197 16.11 -5.14 21.70
C ILE A 197 15.45 -5.41 23.05
N ALA A 198 14.72 -6.51 23.13
CA ALA A 198 14.20 -7.11 24.35
C ALA A 198 14.94 -8.43 24.54
#